data_AF-A0A3B4XKS8-F1
#
_entry.id   AF-A0A3B4XKS8-F1
#
_cell.length_a   1.000
_cell.length_b   1.000
_cell.length_c   1.000
_cell.angle_alpha   90.00
_cell.angle_beta   90.00
_cell.angle_gamma   90.00
#
_symmetry.space_group_name_H-M   'P 1'
#
loop_
_entity.id
_entity.type
_entity.pdbx_description
1 polymer ?
#
loop_
_entity_poly.entity_id
_entity_poly.type
_entity_poly.pdbx_seq_one_letter_code
_entity_poly.pdbx_strand_id
1 'polypeptide(L)'
;HQSDAVDGPVFDLRPRAVNVDLQTDATLQVDISDALSERDKVKFTVHTKSTLPNFKQNEFSVVRQHEEFIWLHDSFVENEDYAGYI
;
A
#
# COMPACT_ATOMS: atom_id res chain seq x y z
N HIS A 1 21.18 46.68 16.06
CA HIS A 1 20.05 45.98 16.68
C HIS A 1 19.35 45.19 15.59
N GLN A 2 19.44 43.88 15.72
CA GLN A 2 19.07 42.86 14.74
C GLN A 2 17.90 42.07 15.31
N SER A 3 16.77 42.06 14.61
CA SER A 3 15.55 41.25 14.78
C SER A 3 14.47 41.98 13.96
N ASP A 4 13.73 41.38 13.02
CA ASP A 4 12.91 40.19 13.19
C ASP A 4 12.92 39.29 11.96
N ALA A 5 13.06 38.00 12.23
CA ALA A 5 12.80 36.94 11.27
C ALA A 5 11.29 36.81 11.06
N VAL A 6 10.87 36.82 9.80
CA VAL A 6 9.51 36.44 9.40
C VAL A 6 9.35 34.93 9.56
N ASP A 7 8.89 34.50 10.74
CA ASP A 7 8.41 33.14 10.99
C ASP A 7 6.98 33.03 10.43
N GLY A 8 6.89 32.75 9.13
CA GLY A 8 5.64 32.34 8.50
C GLY A 8 5.39 30.86 8.78
N PRO A 9 4.14 30.42 8.95
CA PRO A 9 3.87 29.01 9.19
C PRO A 9 4.35 28.23 7.97
N VAL A 10 5.34 27.36 8.17
CA VAL A 10 5.72 26.34 7.19
C VAL A 10 4.48 25.46 7.05
N PHE A 11 3.68 25.72 6.02
CA PHE A 11 2.66 24.78 5.58
C PHE A 11 3.41 23.50 5.24
N ASP A 12 3.34 22.54 6.15
CA ASP A 12 3.80 21.17 5.98
C ASP A 12 3.02 20.61 4.78
N LEU A 13 3.50 20.87 3.57
CA LEU A 13 3.07 20.27 2.31
C LEU A 13 3.58 18.82 2.25
N ARG A 14 3.49 18.09 3.36
CA ARG A 14 3.44 16.63 3.28
C ARG A 14 2.09 16.35 2.63
N PRO A 15 2.04 15.71 1.46
CA PRO A 15 0.81 15.08 1.03
C PRO A 15 0.52 14.03 2.10
N ARG A 16 -0.34 14.39 3.06
CA ARG A 16 -0.92 13.40 3.96
C ARG A 16 -1.64 12.47 3.01
N ALA A 17 -1.13 11.25 2.86
CA ALA A 17 -1.75 10.24 2.03
C ALA A 17 -3.21 10.15 2.46
N VAL A 18 -4.09 10.73 1.64
CA VAL A 18 -5.51 10.76 1.91
C VAL A 18 -5.95 9.36 1.54
N ASN A 19 -6.08 8.49 2.54
CA ASN A 19 -6.61 7.16 2.32
C ASN A 19 -8.11 7.34 2.10
N VAL A 20 -8.48 7.49 0.83
CA VAL A 20 -9.85 7.60 0.37
C VAL A 20 -10.41 6.19 0.38
N ASP A 21 -11.05 5.80 1.48
CA ASP A 21 -11.74 4.50 1.57
C ASP A 21 -13.08 4.60 0.83
N LEU A 22 -13.00 4.51 -0.49
CA LEU A 22 -14.16 4.41 -1.38
C LEU A 22 -14.41 2.92 -1.59
N GLN A 23 -15.26 2.30 -0.75
CA GLN A 23 -16.05 1.07 -0.97
C GLN A 23 -16.06 0.17 0.28
N THR A 24 -16.95 0.47 1.22
CA THR A 24 -17.23 -0.44 2.36
C THR A 24 -17.87 -1.78 1.94
N ASP A 25 -18.28 -1.94 0.68
CA ASP A 25 -18.88 -3.16 0.11
C ASP A 25 -18.09 -3.71 -1.11
N ALA A 26 -16.76 -3.55 -1.13
CA ALA A 26 -15.94 -4.17 -2.18
C ALA A 26 -15.91 -5.71 -2.06
N THR A 27 -16.05 -6.42 -3.17
CA THR A 27 -15.97 -7.90 -3.21
C THR A 27 -14.59 -8.43 -2.84
N LEU A 28 -13.56 -7.61 -3.03
CA LEU A 28 -12.18 -7.85 -2.66
C LEU A 28 -11.59 -6.53 -2.14
N GLN A 29 -11.15 -6.54 -0.89
CA GLN A 29 -10.46 -5.45 -0.23
C GLN A 29 -9.09 -5.94 0.19
N VAL A 30 -8.06 -5.17 -0.13
CA VAL A 30 -6.68 -5.46 0.24
C VAL A 30 -6.07 -4.19 0.83
N ASP A 31 -5.54 -4.30 2.04
CA ASP A 31 -4.90 -3.20 2.74
C ASP A 31 -3.55 -3.62 3.34
N ILE A 32 -2.69 -2.63 3.58
CA ILE A 32 -1.45 -2.83 4.32
C ILE A 32 -1.72 -2.40 5.75
N SER A 33 -1.92 -3.39 6.62
CA SER A 33 -2.27 -3.16 8.02
C SER A 33 -1.06 -2.79 8.88
N ASP A 34 0.14 -3.23 8.47
CA ASP A 34 1.41 -2.88 9.13
C ASP A 34 2.59 -2.91 8.15
N ALA A 35 3.64 -2.16 8.48
CA ALA A 35 4.91 -2.17 7.78
C ALA A 35 6.08 -2.09 8.78
N LEU A 36 6.89 -3.16 8.81
CA LEU A 36 8.08 -3.24 9.64
C LEU A 36 9.32 -2.98 8.79
N SER A 37 10.06 -1.91 9.14
CA SER A 37 11.38 -1.65 8.57
C SER A 37 12.45 -2.37 9.38
N GLU A 38 13.19 -3.25 8.71
CA GLU A 38 14.46 -3.79 9.18
C GLU A 38 15.62 -2.95 8.61
N ARG A 39 16.87 -3.34 8.88
CA ARG A 39 18.05 -2.57 8.44
C ARG A 39 18.12 -2.40 6.92
N ASP A 40 17.83 -3.46 6.18
CA ASP A 40 18.00 -3.51 4.72
C ASP A 40 16.72 -3.90 3.97
N LYS A 41 15.63 -4.18 4.71
CA LYS A 41 14.41 -4.78 4.16
C LYS A 41 13.17 -4.20 4.80
N VAL A 42 12.08 -4.17 4.05
CA VAL A 42 10.75 -3.80 4.55
C VAL A 42 9.84 -5.01 4.43
N LYS A 43 9.13 -5.31 5.52
CA LYS A 43 8.10 -6.34 5.59
C LYS A 43 6.74 -5.67 5.75
N PHE A 44 5.82 -6.02 4.87
CA PHE A 44 4.45 -5.53 4.86
C PHE A 44 3.52 -6.63 5.32
N THR A 45 2.63 -6.32 6.26
CA THR A 45 1.49 -7.17 6.58
C THR A 45 0.35 -6.80 5.66
N VAL A 46 0.10 -7.63 4.66
CA VAL A 46 -0.99 -7.48 3.72
C VAL A 46 -2.20 -8.19 4.30
N HIS A 47 -3.24 -7.42 4.60
CA HIS A 47 -4.53 -7.92 5.02
C HIS A 47 -5.47 -7.95 3.83
N THR A 48 -6.24 -9.02 3.71
CA THR A 48 -7.16 -9.22 2.59
C THR A 48 -8.49 -9.71 3.12
N LYS A 49 -9.55 -9.02 2.72
CA LYS A 49 -10.94 -9.38 2.98
C LYS A 49 -11.66 -9.56 1.65
N SER A 50 -12.29 -10.70 1.44
CA SER A 50 -12.92 -11.06 0.17
C SER A 50 -14.18 -11.88 0.38
N THR A 51 -15.18 -11.63 -0.46
CA THR A 51 -16.38 -12.47 -0.57
C THR A 51 -16.32 -13.42 -1.78
N LEU A 52 -15.20 -13.43 -2.51
CA LEU A 52 -15.04 -14.24 -3.71
C LEU A 52 -14.81 -15.73 -3.35
N PRO A 53 -15.46 -16.68 -4.06
CA PRO A 53 -15.44 -18.10 -3.71
C PRO A 53 -14.09 -18.81 -3.98
N ASN A 54 -13.17 -18.15 -4.71
CA ASN A 54 -11.84 -18.67 -5.02
C ASN A 54 -10.85 -18.52 -3.86
N PHE A 55 -11.18 -17.75 -2.82
CA PHE A 55 -10.38 -17.68 -1.60
C PHE A 55 -10.80 -18.77 -0.62
N LYS A 56 -9.81 -19.38 0.05
CA LYS A 56 -10.07 -20.39 1.09
C LYS A 56 -10.69 -19.81 2.35
N GLN A 57 -10.45 -18.53 2.61
CA GLN A 57 -10.90 -17.80 3.78
C GLN A 57 -11.35 -16.41 3.34
N ASN A 58 -12.41 -15.91 3.96
CA ASN A 58 -12.96 -14.58 3.64
C ASN A 58 -12.07 -13.45 4.17
N GLU A 59 -11.19 -13.72 5.13
CA GLU A 59 -10.32 -12.73 5.74
C GLU A 59 -9.01 -13.42 6.19
N PHE A 60 -7.88 -12.87 5.79
CA PHE A 60 -6.56 -13.39 6.16
C PHE A 60 -5.47 -12.32 6.03
N SER A 61 -4.35 -12.54 6.72
CA SER A 61 -3.16 -11.68 6.64
C SER A 61 -1.91 -12.48 6.33
N VAL A 62 -1.04 -11.91 5.49
CA VAL A 62 0.28 -12.49 5.15
C VAL A 62 1.37 -11.42 5.23
N VAL A 63 2.58 -11.83 5.62
CA VAL A 63 3.76 -10.95 5.57
C VAL A 63 4.45 -11.10 4.23
N ARG A 64 4.78 -9.99 3.58
CA ARG A 64 5.45 -9.92 2.28
C ARG A 64 6.62 -8.94 2.30
N GLN A 65 7.67 -9.22 1.56
CA GLN A 65 8.80 -8.30 1.36
C GLN A 65 8.61 -7.44 0.11
N HIS A 66 9.30 -6.29 0.05
CA HIS A 66 9.28 -5.40 -1.12
C HIS A 66 9.59 -6.15 -2.44
N GLU A 67 10.60 -7.03 -2.43
CA GLU A 67 10.99 -7.83 -3.60
C GLU A 67 9.87 -8.73 -4.12
N GLU A 68 8.98 -9.23 -3.25
CA GLU A 68 7.85 -10.06 -3.68
C GLU A 68 6.81 -9.25 -4.47
N PHE A 69 6.65 -7.96 -4.18
CA PHE A 69 5.79 -7.07 -4.96
C PHE A 69 6.38 -6.75 -6.32
N ILE A 70 7.70 -6.55 -6.40
CA ILE A 70 8.41 -6.35 -7.68
C ILE A 70 8.25 -7.58 -8.55
N TRP A 71 8.54 -8.76 -8.01
CA TRP A 71 8.37 -10.02 -8.73
C TRP A 71 6.92 -10.22 -9.22
N LEU A 72 5.93 -9.91 -8.37
CA LEU A 72 4.52 -10.02 -8.75
C LEU A 72 4.17 -9.10 -9.92
N HIS A 73 4.61 -7.83 -9.84
CA HIS A 73 4.42 -6.85 -10.91
C HIS A 73 5.04 -7.34 -12.22
N ASP A 74 6.31 -7.76 -12.18
CA ASP A 74 7.03 -8.23 -13.37
C ASP A 74 6.33 -9.45 -13.99
N SER A 75 5.89 -10.40 -13.17
CA SER A 75 5.14 -11.58 -13.62
C SER A 75 3.81 -11.26 -14.31
N PHE A 76 3.16 -10.15 -13.94
CA PHE A 76 1.93 -9.68 -14.58
C PHE A 76 2.20 -8.89 -15.87
N VAL A 77 3.25 -8.08 -15.90
CA VAL A 77 3.66 -7.34 -17.12
C VAL A 77 4.17 -8.28 -18.20
N GLU A 78 4.88 -9.35 -17.83
CA GLU A 78 5.42 -10.34 -18.76
C GLU A 78 4.35 -11.31 -19.32
N ASN A 79 3.17 -11.40 -18.69
CA ASN A 79 2.04 -12.15 -19.23
C ASN A 79 1.25 -11.30 -20.23
N GLU A 80 1.37 -11.58 -21.52
CA GLU A 80 0.64 -10.86 -22.59
C GLU A 80 -0.89 -10.82 -22.39
N ASP A 81 -1.47 -11.83 -21.73
CA ASP A 81 -2.91 -11.88 -21.43
C ASP A 81 -3.37 -10.87 -20.35
N TYR A 82 -2.44 -10.34 -19.53
CA TYR A 82 -2.71 -9.38 -18.45
C TYR A 82 -1.91 -8.07 -18.57
N ALA A 83 -1.06 -7.95 -19.59
CA ALA A 83 -0.26 -6.77 -19.86
C ALA A 83 -1.17 -5.53 -20.06
N GLY A 84 -1.02 -4.54 -19.16
CA GLY A 84 -1.72 -3.25 -19.25
C GLY A 84 -3.01 -3.12 -18.43
N TYR A 85 -3.34 -4.09 -17.56
CA TYR A 85 -4.50 -4.00 -16.64
C TYR A 85 -4.17 -3.59 -15.20
N ILE A 86 -2.88 -3.40 -14.88
CA ILE A 86 -2.36 -2.98 -13.58
C ILE A 86 -1.71 -1.60 -13.64
#